data_AF-A0A916E869-F1
#
_entry.id   AF-A0A916E869-F1
#
_cell.length_a   1.000
_cell.length_b   1.000
_cell.length_c   1.000
_cell.angle_alpha   90.00
_cell.angle_beta   90.00
_cell.angle_gamma   90.00
#
_symmetry.space_group_name_H-M   'P 1'
#
loop_
_entity.id
_entity.type
_entity.pdbx_description
1 polymer ?
#
loop_
_entity_poly.entity_id
_entity_poly.type
_entity_poly.pdbx_seq_one_letter_code
_entity_poly.pdbx_strand_id
1 'polypeptide(L)'
;MYPKGRYTFSEEFNRNILSFMLVSKNWCNYFLPILWSAPFFYPFGNRLSTINSYLSCLSLEQKQKLDNHGITLPSTLYDKPKFNYPIYLKELQIHILSKSIFEWCIEYNELYCHDIILECLLELFSSKGTKIDYFEFGCMEYYSIKYNCWTKFPDTFSNINSFNFNNILSKDSIKNIFKDTRHMLLSKDALYLYNFLLTLSKICNNLEFLTADFEGTLWHEPYFDHIQCSIDLGILISSQKNLQNFELIKYKGCRDACWLDSLKTHKISLSRIYFNEIEFLYHDENQLKGYIKGVDIQKLLNKRSIHNNNGNNKNNNSNSNSNNVFQTETPLLDATFPKFKYVGFRSGYLEWREWVKHKYQKQNKRSVIIKR
;
A
#
# COMPACT_ATOMS: atom_id res chain seq x y z
N MET A 1 -13.68 4.23 4.37
CA MET A 1 -13.60 5.70 4.55
C MET A 1 -12.29 6.12 3.88
N TYR A 2 -12.35 6.66 2.66
CA TYR A 2 -11.14 7.08 1.94
C TYR A 2 -10.41 8.17 2.74
N PRO A 3 -9.07 8.18 2.77
CA PRO A 3 -8.32 9.20 3.49
C PRO A 3 -8.72 10.59 2.99
N LYS A 4 -9.11 11.47 3.93
CA LYS A 4 -9.35 12.89 3.67
C LYS A 4 -8.07 13.46 3.06
N GLY A 5 -8.11 13.81 1.78
CA GLY A 5 -6.95 14.24 1.00
C GLY A 5 -7.00 13.80 -0.47
N ARG A 6 -7.73 12.72 -0.80
CA ARG A 6 -7.95 12.35 -2.20
C ARG A 6 -8.97 13.30 -2.84
N TYR A 7 -8.54 14.09 -3.82
CA TYR A 7 -9.44 14.84 -4.69
C TYR A 7 -10.13 13.85 -5.64
N THR A 8 -11.19 13.19 -5.18
CA THR A 8 -12.02 12.38 -6.07
C THR A 8 -13.08 13.26 -6.72
N PHE A 9 -12.89 13.58 -7.99
CA PHE A 9 -13.89 14.26 -8.79
C PHE A 9 -14.75 13.24 -9.55
N SER A 10 -16.07 13.48 -9.63
CA SER A 10 -16.94 12.67 -10.46
C SER A 10 -16.64 12.87 -11.96
N GLU A 11 -16.98 11.90 -12.81
CA GLU A 11 -16.85 12.07 -14.27
C GLU A 11 -17.59 13.32 -14.77
N GLU A 12 -18.73 13.63 -14.17
CA GLU A 12 -19.53 14.82 -14.47
C GLU A 12 -18.80 16.11 -14.13
N PHE A 13 -18.11 16.16 -12.98
CA PHE A 13 -17.27 17.30 -12.60
C PHE A 13 -16.13 17.50 -13.60
N ASN A 14 -15.47 16.42 -14.04
CA ASN A 14 -14.40 16.49 -15.04
C ASN A 14 -14.92 17.03 -16.39
N ARG A 15 -16.12 16.63 -16.84
CA ARG A 15 -16.74 17.18 -18.05
C ARG A 15 -17.06 18.68 -17.94
N ASN A 16 -17.58 19.10 -16.79
CA ASN A 16 -17.85 20.51 -16.54
C ASN A 16 -16.57 21.35 -16.48
N ILE A 17 -15.49 20.84 -15.89
CA ILE A 17 -14.20 21.54 -15.96
C ILE A 17 -13.70 21.67 -17.39
N LEU A 18 -13.81 20.61 -18.20
CA LEU A 18 -13.37 20.64 -19.60
C LEU A 18 -14.11 21.72 -20.38
N SER A 19 -15.41 21.91 -20.15
CA SER A 19 -16.17 22.99 -20.80
C SER A 19 -15.71 24.37 -20.32
N PHE A 20 -15.41 24.57 -19.04
CA PHE A 20 -14.88 25.84 -18.52
C PHE A 20 -13.47 26.18 -19.03
N MET A 21 -12.61 25.18 -19.22
CA MET A 21 -11.26 25.40 -19.78
C MET A 21 -11.29 25.92 -21.22
N LEU A 22 -12.34 25.62 -21.99
CA LEU A 22 -12.49 26.12 -23.36
C LEU A 22 -12.90 27.61 -23.41
N VAL A 23 -13.36 28.18 -22.30
CA VAL A 23 -13.90 29.55 -22.26
C VAL A 23 -12.82 30.61 -22.08
N SER A 24 -11.79 30.36 -21.25
CA SER A 24 -10.72 31.35 -21.05
C SER A 24 -9.38 30.74 -20.61
N LYS A 25 -8.28 31.40 -21.00
CA LYS A 25 -6.92 31.07 -20.55
C LYS A 25 -6.77 31.13 -19.02
N ASN A 26 -7.53 32.02 -18.37
CA ASN A 26 -7.51 32.13 -16.91
C ASN A 26 -8.10 30.88 -16.25
N TRP A 27 -9.18 30.33 -16.80
CA TRP A 27 -9.77 29.08 -16.32
C TRP A 27 -8.80 27.91 -16.45
N CYS A 28 -8.04 27.84 -17.56
CA CYS A 28 -6.98 26.84 -17.71
C CYS A 28 -5.95 26.92 -16.58
N ASN A 29 -5.49 28.11 -16.21
CA ASN A 29 -4.48 28.26 -15.15
C ASN A 29 -4.96 27.79 -13.77
N TYR A 30 -6.27 27.87 -13.49
CA TYR A 30 -6.86 27.39 -12.24
C TYR A 30 -7.12 25.88 -12.25
N PHE A 31 -7.66 25.35 -13.35
CA PHE A 31 -8.09 23.96 -13.39
C PHE A 31 -6.99 22.99 -13.79
N LEU A 32 -6.04 23.38 -14.65
CA LEU A 32 -4.95 22.48 -15.07
C LEU A 32 -4.17 21.88 -13.91
N PRO A 33 -3.75 22.64 -12.87
CA PRO A 33 -3.07 22.07 -11.72
C PRO A 33 -3.89 20.99 -11.00
N ILE A 34 -5.22 21.13 -10.96
CA ILE A 34 -6.13 20.21 -10.29
C ILE A 34 -6.32 18.94 -11.13
N LEU A 35 -6.51 19.09 -12.43
CA LEU A 35 -6.69 17.95 -13.34
C LEU A 35 -5.40 17.14 -13.49
N TRP A 36 -4.27 17.83 -13.61
CA TRP A 36 -2.97 17.21 -13.81
C TRP A 36 -2.24 16.85 -12.50
N SER A 37 -2.91 16.97 -11.34
CA SER A 37 -2.33 16.50 -10.08
C SER A 37 -2.27 14.98 -9.98
N ALA A 38 -3.22 14.27 -10.60
CA ALA A 38 -3.34 12.80 -10.56
C ALA A 38 -3.79 12.21 -11.92
N PRO A 39 -3.07 12.48 -13.03
CA PRO A 39 -3.56 12.18 -14.39
C PRO A 39 -3.63 10.68 -14.70
N PHE A 40 -2.98 9.83 -13.92
CA PHE A 40 -3.04 8.38 -14.08
C PHE A 40 -4.19 7.73 -13.31
N PHE A 41 -4.71 8.41 -12.27
CA PHE A 41 -5.88 7.96 -11.54
C PHE A 41 -7.16 8.24 -12.34
N TYR A 42 -7.26 9.44 -12.93
CA TYR A 42 -8.37 9.86 -13.79
C TYR A 42 -7.82 10.30 -15.15
N PRO A 43 -7.52 9.38 -16.07
CA PRO A 43 -7.00 9.77 -17.38
C PRO A 43 -8.03 10.64 -18.10
N PHE A 44 -7.63 11.87 -18.45
CA PHE A 44 -8.39 12.75 -19.32
C PHE A 44 -8.29 12.19 -20.75
N GLY A 45 -9.19 11.28 -21.10
CA GLY A 45 -9.16 10.53 -22.35
C GLY A 45 -8.45 9.18 -22.23
N ASN A 46 -7.66 8.82 -23.24
CA ASN A 46 -6.90 7.57 -23.24
C ASN A 46 -5.56 7.75 -22.48
N ARG A 47 -5.04 6.71 -21.85
CA ARG A 47 -3.70 6.72 -21.22
C ARG A 47 -2.60 7.10 -22.21
N LEU A 48 -2.74 6.70 -23.48
CA LEU A 48 -1.84 7.08 -24.56
C LEU A 48 -1.71 8.61 -24.72
N SER A 49 -2.82 9.36 -24.65
CA SER A 49 -2.75 10.82 -24.79
C SER A 49 -2.07 11.49 -23.59
N THR A 50 -2.18 10.89 -22.40
CA THR A 50 -1.47 11.36 -21.20
C THR A 50 0.04 11.15 -21.35
N ILE A 51 0.47 9.97 -21.82
CA ILE A 51 1.89 9.70 -22.11
C ILE A 51 2.41 10.62 -23.20
N ASN A 52 1.71 10.78 -24.32
CA ASN A 52 2.08 11.71 -25.38
C ASN A 52 2.24 13.15 -24.89
N SER A 53 1.35 13.59 -23.99
CA SER A 53 1.45 14.93 -23.38
C SER A 53 2.75 15.09 -22.60
N TYR A 54 3.17 14.08 -21.83
CA TYR A 54 4.45 14.12 -21.13
C TYR A 54 5.66 13.95 -22.04
N LEU A 55 5.62 13.04 -23.02
CA LEU A 55 6.70 12.88 -24.00
C LEU A 55 6.92 14.15 -24.83
N SER A 56 5.87 14.91 -25.15
CA SER A 56 6.00 16.21 -25.83
C SER A 56 6.79 17.23 -24.99
N CYS A 57 6.74 17.10 -23.66
CA CYS A 57 7.43 17.97 -22.71
C CYS A 57 8.92 17.65 -22.52
N LEU A 58 9.43 16.55 -23.08
CA LEU A 58 10.84 16.19 -23.02
C LEU A 58 11.72 17.28 -23.66
N SER A 59 12.91 17.50 -23.08
CA SER A 59 13.91 18.36 -23.71
C SER A 59 14.43 17.74 -25.02
N LEU A 60 15.07 18.55 -25.87
CA LEU A 60 15.69 18.04 -27.09
C LEU A 60 16.72 16.95 -26.77
N GLU A 61 17.51 17.14 -25.72
CA GLU A 61 18.50 16.17 -25.23
C GLU A 61 17.86 14.85 -24.80
N GLN A 62 16.73 14.91 -24.07
CA GLN A 62 16.00 13.69 -23.67
C GLN A 62 15.39 12.98 -24.88
N LYS A 63 14.89 13.71 -25.88
CA LYS A 63 14.40 13.13 -27.13
C LYS A 63 15.52 12.47 -27.92
N GLN A 64 16.70 13.09 -27.98
CA GLN A 64 17.91 12.51 -28.57
C GLN A 64 18.37 11.26 -27.81
N LYS A 65 18.28 11.24 -26.48
CA LYS A 65 18.55 10.05 -25.67
C LYS A 65 17.64 8.89 -26.08
N LEU A 66 16.35 9.13 -26.32
CA LEU A 66 15.42 8.10 -26.79
C LEU A 66 15.78 7.61 -28.21
N ASP A 67 16.07 8.53 -29.12
CA ASP A 67 16.48 8.22 -30.50
C ASP A 67 17.76 7.37 -30.55
N ASN A 68 18.75 7.69 -29.70
CA ASN A 68 19.99 6.91 -29.56
C ASN A 68 19.77 5.47 -29.06
N HIS A 69 18.63 5.19 -28.41
CA HIS A 69 18.22 3.86 -28.01
C HIS A 69 17.29 3.19 -29.03
N GLY A 70 17.14 3.78 -30.22
CA GLY A 70 16.31 3.27 -31.31
C GLY A 70 14.82 3.58 -31.17
N ILE A 71 14.42 4.44 -30.22
CA ILE A 71 13.02 4.74 -29.94
C ILE A 71 12.59 5.95 -30.77
N THR A 72 11.77 5.73 -31.79
CA THR A 72 11.33 6.78 -32.69
C THR A 72 10.05 7.44 -32.17
N LEU A 73 10.16 8.70 -31.73
CA LEU A 73 8.97 9.46 -31.31
C LEU A 73 8.18 9.94 -32.53
N PRO A 74 6.84 9.89 -32.50
CA PRO A 74 6.00 10.52 -33.51
C PRO A 74 6.34 12.00 -33.69
N SER A 75 6.31 12.49 -34.94
CA SER A 75 6.63 13.88 -35.27
C SER A 75 5.77 14.90 -34.51
N THR A 76 4.52 14.54 -34.20
CA THR A 76 3.59 15.34 -33.39
C THR A 76 4.06 15.59 -31.95
N LEU A 77 5.01 14.79 -31.43
CA LEU A 77 5.58 14.97 -30.10
C LEU A 77 6.74 15.98 -30.08
N TYR A 78 7.16 16.49 -31.24
CA TYR A 78 8.16 17.56 -31.32
C TYR A 78 7.55 18.96 -31.16
N ASP A 79 6.22 19.06 -31.22
CA ASP A 79 5.50 20.31 -30.97
C ASP A 79 5.71 20.79 -29.54
N LYS A 80 5.85 22.11 -29.38
CA LYS A 80 6.01 22.72 -28.06
C LYS A 80 4.71 22.54 -27.26
N PRO A 81 4.76 21.95 -26.06
CA PRO A 81 3.57 21.79 -25.23
C PRO A 81 3.02 23.15 -24.83
N LYS A 82 1.68 23.27 -24.82
CA LYS A 82 0.99 24.52 -24.43
C LYS A 82 1.20 24.88 -22.97
N PHE A 83 1.37 23.87 -22.11
CA PHE A 83 1.52 24.01 -20.67
C PHE A 83 2.64 23.10 -20.16
N ASN A 84 3.24 23.47 -19.02
CA ASN A 84 4.25 22.65 -18.36
C ASN A 84 3.57 21.58 -17.48
N TYR A 85 2.90 20.61 -18.11
CA TYR A 85 2.14 19.57 -17.41
C TYR A 85 2.90 18.84 -16.28
N PRO A 86 4.21 18.52 -16.42
CA PRO A 86 4.98 17.88 -15.35
C PRO A 86 4.87 18.54 -13.98
N ILE A 87 4.92 19.88 -13.93
CA ILE A 87 4.98 20.62 -12.64
C ILE A 87 3.71 20.44 -11.79
N TYR A 88 2.60 20.05 -12.43
CA TYR A 88 1.32 19.88 -11.77
C TYR A 88 1.17 18.52 -11.10
N LEU A 89 1.97 17.53 -11.47
CA LEU A 89 1.88 16.16 -10.92
C LEU A 89 2.15 16.15 -9.41
N LYS A 90 1.21 15.60 -8.64
CA LYS A 90 1.28 15.44 -7.17
C LYS A 90 1.08 14.01 -6.72
N GLU A 91 0.28 13.24 -7.45
CA GLU A 91 -0.03 11.85 -7.16
C GLU A 91 0.53 10.98 -8.28
N LEU A 92 1.47 10.09 -7.94
CA LEU A 92 2.08 9.18 -8.89
C LEU A 92 1.70 7.74 -8.57
N GLN A 93 0.81 7.19 -9.38
CA GLN A 93 0.54 5.75 -9.42
C GLN A 93 1.54 5.09 -10.38
N ILE A 94 2.73 4.71 -9.89
CA ILE A 94 3.84 4.29 -10.77
C ILE A 94 3.50 3.06 -11.61
N HIS A 95 2.76 2.11 -11.03
CA HIS A 95 2.26 0.93 -11.74
C HIS A 95 1.34 1.31 -12.92
N ILE A 96 0.50 2.35 -12.80
CA ILE A 96 -0.35 2.85 -13.88
C ILE A 96 0.47 3.62 -14.92
N LEU A 97 1.49 4.38 -14.51
CA LEU A 97 2.42 5.02 -15.43
C LEU A 97 3.16 3.97 -16.27
N SER A 98 3.81 3.01 -15.63
CA SER A 98 4.53 1.89 -16.26
C SER A 98 3.67 1.15 -17.26
N LYS A 99 2.44 0.85 -16.88
CA LYS A 99 1.39 0.26 -17.70
C LYS A 99 1.00 1.12 -18.92
N SER A 100 0.86 2.43 -18.73
CA SER A 100 0.56 3.37 -19.81
C SER A 100 1.73 3.46 -20.80
N ILE A 101 2.97 3.39 -20.31
CA ILE A 101 4.18 3.32 -21.13
C ILE A 101 4.18 2.02 -21.94
N PHE A 102 3.86 0.88 -21.33
CA PHE A 102 3.75 -0.38 -22.06
C PHE A 102 2.69 -0.34 -23.18
N GLU A 103 1.50 0.17 -22.87
CA GLU A 103 0.44 0.36 -23.87
C GLU A 103 0.94 1.26 -25.02
N TRP A 104 1.72 2.30 -24.72
CA TRP A 104 2.36 3.17 -25.69
C TRP A 104 3.41 2.44 -26.55
N CYS A 105 4.29 1.67 -25.92
CA CYS A 105 5.30 0.86 -26.62
C CYS A 105 4.67 -0.10 -27.63
N ILE A 106 3.56 -0.74 -27.27
CA ILE A 106 2.84 -1.66 -28.16
C ILE A 106 2.24 -0.91 -29.35
N GLU A 107 1.59 0.22 -29.11
CA GLU A 107 0.95 1.04 -30.15
C GLU A 107 1.96 1.51 -31.22
N TYR A 108 3.17 1.88 -30.78
CA TYR A 108 4.23 2.38 -31.66
C TYR A 108 5.25 1.31 -32.09
N ASN A 109 5.02 0.04 -31.75
CA ASN A 109 5.92 -1.08 -32.05
C ASN A 109 7.36 -0.91 -31.48
N GLU A 110 7.47 -0.22 -30.35
CA GLU A 110 8.70 0.07 -29.62
C GLU A 110 8.87 -0.89 -28.44
N LEU A 111 9.07 -2.18 -28.74
CA LEU A 111 9.17 -3.21 -27.70
C LEU A 111 10.46 -3.05 -26.87
N TYR A 112 10.42 -3.48 -25.59
CA TYR A 112 11.57 -3.49 -24.67
C TYR A 112 12.18 -2.14 -24.27
N CYS A 113 11.56 -1.01 -24.62
CA CYS A 113 12.08 0.33 -24.26
C CYS A 113 11.42 0.99 -23.04
N HIS A 114 10.51 0.27 -22.37
CA HIS A 114 9.68 0.80 -21.28
C HIS A 114 10.49 1.39 -20.11
N ASP A 115 11.62 0.79 -19.74
CA ASP A 115 12.50 1.29 -18.69
C ASP A 115 13.13 2.64 -19.04
N ILE A 116 13.56 2.79 -20.30
CA ILE A 116 14.20 4.01 -20.80
C ILE A 116 13.18 5.15 -20.85
N ILE A 117 11.95 4.85 -21.30
CA ILE A 117 10.85 5.83 -21.31
C ILE A 117 10.48 6.22 -19.88
N LEU A 118 10.32 5.24 -18.98
CA LEU A 118 10.00 5.51 -17.57
C LEU A 118 11.06 6.41 -16.94
N GLU A 119 12.33 6.08 -17.14
CA GLU A 119 13.45 6.89 -16.66
C GLU A 119 13.39 8.32 -17.22
N CYS A 120 13.22 8.50 -18.53
CA CYS A 120 13.14 9.82 -19.15
C CYS A 120 11.97 10.64 -18.59
N LEU A 121 10.82 10.01 -18.32
CA LEU A 121 9.67 10.67 -17.72
C LEU A 121 9.92 11.06 -16.26
N LEU A 122 10.58 10.23 -15.46
CA LEU A 122 10.93 10.56 -14.08
C LEU A 122 12.00 11.67 -14.03
N GLU A 123 12.98 11.66 -14.94
CA GLU A 123 13.97 12.74 -15.10
C GLU A 123 13.29 14.04 -15.53
N LEU A 124 12.30 13.97 -16.44
CA LEU A 124 11.47 15.10 -16.81
C LEU A 124 10.76 15.68 -15.59
N PHE A 125 10.08 14.85 -14.80
CA PHE A 125 9.37 15.31 -13.60
C PHE A 125 10.33 16.02 -12.64
N SER A 126 11.50 15.44 -12.40
CA SER A 126 12.53 16.02 -11.55
C SER A 126 13.05 17.35 -12.07
N SER A 127 13.42 17.42 -13.36
CA SER A 127 13.94 18.64 -13.98
C SER A 127 12.95 19.81 -13.98
N LYS A 128 11.64 19.52 -13.95
CA LYS A 128 10.57 20.51 -13.85
C LYS A 128 10.22 20.89 -12.41
N GLY A 129 10.91 20.34 -11.41
CA GLY A 129 10.68 20.64 -10.00
C GLY A 129 9.41 19.98 -9.45
N THR A 130 9.00 18.86 -10.03
CA THR A 130 7.83 18.09 -9.57
C THR A 130 8.11 17.55 -8.17
N LYS A 131 7.08 17.60 -7.32
CA LYS A 131 7.12 17.08 -5.96
C LYS A 131 5.93 16.15 -5.75
N ILE A 132 6.22 14.88 -5.58
CA ILE A 132 5.21 13.86 -5.33
C ILE A 132 4.81 13.94 -3.86
N ASP A 133 3.51 14.11 -3.63
CA ASP A 133 2.90 14.10 -2.31
C ASP A 133 2.35 12.72 -1.97
N TYR A 134 1.74 12.08 -2.97
CA TYR A 134 1.13 10.76 -2.89
C TYR A 134 1.80 9.82 -3.88
N PHE A 135 2.39 8.75 -3.36
CA PHE A 135 3.00 7.69 -4.16
C PHE A 135 2.21 6.40 -3.99
N GLU A 136 1.89 5.76 -5.10
CA GLU A 136 1.19 4.49 -5.10
C GLU A 136 1.82 3.49 -6.06
N PHE A 137 2.12 2.34 -5.51
CA PHE A 137 2.50 1.17 -6.27
C PHE A 137 1.45 0.09 -5.96
N GLY A 138 0.44 0.02 -6.82
CA GLY A 138 -0.66 -0.93 -6.77
C GLY A 138 -0.40 -2.20 -7.59
N CYS A 139 -1.31 -3.16 -7.47
CA CYS A 139 -1.17 -4.48 -8.06
C CYS A 139 -1.45 -4.47 -9.58
N MET A 140 -0.67 -5.24 -10.34
CA MET A 140 -0.73 -5.29 -11.81
C MET A 140 -1.43 -6.54 -12.38
N GLU A 141 -2.04 -7.37 -11.53
CA GLU A 141 -2.57 -8.73 -11.84
C GLU A 141 -3.51 -8.87 -13.04
N TYR A 142 -4.05 -7.79 -13.62
CA TYR A 142 -5.08 -7.85 -14.67
C TYR A 142 -4.60 -7.62 -16.11
N TYR A 143 -3.28 -7.50 -16.35
CA TYR A 143 -2.76 -7.17 -17.69
C TYR A 143 -2.76 -8.33 -18.69
N SER A 144 -2.63 -9.55 -18.20
CA SER A 144 -2.51 -10.75 -19.03
C SER A 144 -3.77 -11.08 -19.83
N ILE A 145 -4.95 -10.82 -19.25
CA ILE A 145 -6.21 -11.39 -19.75
C ILE A 145 -6.89 -10.52 -20.80
N LYS A 146 -6.86 -9.17 -20.67
CA LYS A 146 -7.71 -8.30 -21.51
C LYS A 146 -7.24 -8.16 -22.97
N TYR A 147 -5.96 -8.32 -23.24
CA TYR A 147 -5.40 -7.99 -24.57
C TYR A 147 -5.00 -9.21 -25.41
N ASN A 148 -5.25 -10.45 -24.97
CA ASN A 148 -4.63 -11.64 -25.56
C ASN A 148 -3.10 -11.48 -25.75
N CYS A 149 -2.46 -10.56 -25.01
CA CYS A 149 -1.06 -10.24 -25.19
C CYS A 149 -0.16 -11.42 -24.84
N TRP A 150 -0.64 -12.35 -24.01
CA TRP A 150 0.05 -13.62 -23.77
C TRP A 150 0.28 -14.43 -25.04
N THR A 151 -0.62 -14.38 -26.03
CA THR A 151 -0.43 -15.15 -27.27
C THR A 151 0.44 -14.43 -28.29
N LYS A 152 0.49 -13.09 -28.25
CA LYS A 152 1.26 -12.27 -29.19
C LYS A 152 2.65 -11.87 -28.69
N PHE A 153 2.80 -11.73 -27.37
CA PHE A 153 3.99 -11.23 -26.66
C PHE A 153 4.16 -11.91 -25.28
N PRO A 154 4.26 -13.25 -25.21
CA PRO A 154 4.34 -14.01 -23.95
C PRO A 154 5.52 -13.58 -23.07
N ASP A 155 6.65 -13.22 -23.67
CA ASP A 155 7.88 -12.89 -22.93
C ASP A 155 7.87 -11.46 -22.39
N THR A 156 7.09 -10.56 -22.98
CA THR A 156 7.11 -9.12 -22.67
C THR A 156 6.19 -8.74 -21.50
N PHE A 157 5.22 -9.60 -21.16
CA PHE A 157 4.18 -9.33 -20.16
C PHE A 157 4.47 -9.94 -18.79
N SER A 158 5.54 -10.73 -18.67
CA SER A 158 5.63 -11.70 -17.60
C SER A 158 6.03 -11.14 -16.24
N ASN A 159 6.49 -9.90 -16.08
CA ASN A 159 6.68 -9.39 -14.73
C ASN A 159 6.96 -7.89 -14.63
N ILE A 160 6.41 -7.26 -13.59
CA ILE A 160 6.86 -5.95 -13.10
C ILE A 160 8.34 -5.94 -12.72
N ASN A 161 8.90 -7.12 -12.45
CA ASN A 161 10.33 -7.35 -12.28
C ASN A 161 11.14 -7.04 -13.54
N SER A 162 10.50 -6.81 -14.71
CA SER A 162 11.19 -6.29 -15.89
C SER A 162 11.68 -4.87 -15.68
N PHE A 163 10.94 -4.05 -14.90
CA PHE A 163 11.39 -2.70 -14.58
C PHE A 163 12.47 -2.75 -13.52
N ASN A 164 13.59 -2.12 -13.84
CA ASN A 164 14.64 -1.91 -12.87
C ASN A 164 14.37 -0.69 -11.96
N PHE A 165 13.25 -0.72 -11.22
CA PHE A 165 12.83 0.39 -10.37
C PHE A 165 13.91 0.80 -9.36
N ASN A 166 14.66 -0.15 -8.80
CA ASN A 166 15.72 0.18 -7.86
C ASN A 166 16.80 1.06 -8.49
N ASN A 167 17.29 0.67 -9.68
CA ASN A 167 18.32 1.44 -10.36
C ASN A 167 17.77 2.78 -10.84
N ILE A 168 16.53 2.83 -11.32
CA ILE A 168 15.90 4.07 -11.80
C ILE A 168 15.67 5.05 -10.64
N LEU A 169 15.01 4.62 -9.56
CA LEU A 169 14.66 5.48 -8.43
C LEU A 169 15.88 5.96 -7.63
N SER A 170 16.97 5.18 -7.63
CA SER A 170 18.21 5.54 -6.96
C SER A 170 19.02 6.63 -7.68
N LYS A 171 18.68 6.98 -8.93
CA LYS A 171 19.41 8.03 -9.68
C LYS A 171 19.29 9.38 -8.98
N ASP A 172 20.40 10.09 -8.87
CA ASP A 172 20.45 11.44 -8.28
C ASP A 172 19.53 12.43 -9.01
N SER A 173 19.39 12.25 -10.32
CA SER A 173 18.48 13.02 -11.17
C SER A 173 17.01 12.79 -10.84
N ILE A 174 16.64 11.67 -10.20
CA ILE A 174 15.25 11.26 -9.96
C ILE A 174 14.87 11.33 -8.49
N LYS A 175 15.73 10.85 -7.58
CA LYS A 175 15.39 10.60 -6.16
C LYS A 175 14.72 11.78 -5.44
N ASN A 176 15.06 13.01 -5.81
CA ASN A 176 14.52 14.21 -5.16
C ASN A 176 13.00 14.39 -5.35
N ILE A 177 12.38 13.79 -6.38
CA ILE A 177 10.93 13.93 -6.61
C ILE A 177 10.09 13.31 -5.50
N PHE A 178 10.64 12.31 -4.80
CA PHE A 178 9.93 11.56 -3.75
C PHE A 178 10.28 12.04 -2.33
N LYS A 179 11.24 12.94 -2.18
CA LYS A 179 11.73 13.40 -0.86
C LYS A 179 10.62 13.99 0.02
N ASP A 180 9.66 14.66 -0.61
CA ASP A 180 8.54 15.33 0.06
C ASP A 180 7.26 14.46 0.09
N THR A 181 7.35 13.17 -0.27
CA THR A 181 6.20 12.25 -0.24
C THR A 181 5.70 12.10 1.19
N ARG A 182 4.40 12.33 1.41
CA ARG A 182 3.74 12.18 2.72
C ARG A 182 2.83 10.96 2.78
N HIS A 183 2.29 10.55 1.64
CA HIS A 183 1.36 9.44 1.54
C HIS A 183 1.92 8.35 0.64
N MET A 184 1.96 7.12 1.14
CA MET A 184 2.45 5.98 0.40
C MET A 184 1.51 4.79 0.53
N LEU A 185 1.12 4.22 -0.61
CA LEU A 185 0.38 2.97 -0.70
C LEU A 185 1.19 1.97 -1.51
N LEU A 186 1.45 0.81 -0.91
CA LEU A 186 2.23 -0.27 -1.50
C LEU A 186 1.40 -1.54 -1.48
N SER A 187 1.10 -2.09 -2.65
CA SER A 187 0.49 -3.40 -2.79
C SER A 187 1.53 -4.51 -2.77
N LYS A 188 1.06 -5.75 -2.81
CA LYS A 188 1.83 -6.99 -2.93
C LYS A 188 3.04 -6.83 -3.86
N ASP A 189 2.83 -6.55 -5.14
CA ASP A 189 3.91 -6.46 -6.14
C ASP A 189 5.07 -5.53 -5.74
N ALA A 190 4.76 -4.40 -5.09
CA ALA A 190 5.76 -3.47 -4.59
C ALA A 190 6.51 -4.02 -3.38
N LEU A 191 5.78 -4.68 -2.48
CA LEU A 191 6.30 -5.22 -1.22
C LEU A 191 7.25 -6.39 -1.44
N TYR A 192 7.03 -7.19 -2.49
CA TYR A 192 7.92 -8.31 -2.86
C TYR A 192 9.04 -7.94 -3.83
N LEU A 193 9.03 -6.72 -4.37
CA LEU A 193 10.08 -6.30 -5.27
C LEU A 193 11.41 -6.18 -4.49
N TYR A 194 12.37 -7.04 -4.84
CA TYR A 194 13.67 -7.13 -4.18
C TYR A 194 14.31 -5.75 -4.03
N ASN A 195 14.80 -5.39 -2.83
CA ASN A 195 15.42 -4.09 -2.51
C ASN A 195 14.57 -2.82 -2.75
N PHE A 196 13.31 -2.94 -3.15
CA PHE A 196 12.47 -1.78 -3.47
C PHE A 196 12.15 -0.93 -2.25
N LEU A 197 11.68 -1.57 -1.18
CA LEU A 197 11.40 -0.88 0.09
C LEU A 197 12.67 -0.30 0.72
N LEU A 198 13.80 -1.00 0.58
CA LEU A 198 15.11 -0.49 1.01
C LEU A 198 15.56 0.73 0.20
N THR A 199 15.23 0.78 -1.10
CA THR A 199 15.50 1.95 -1.94
C THR A 199 14.60 3.12 -1.52
N LEU A 200 13.30 2.86 -1.33
CA LEU A 200 12.35 3.87 -0.86
C LEU A 200 12.72 4.42 0.53
N SER A 201 13.20 3.59 1.45
CA SER A 201 13.57 4.03 2.80
C SER A 201 14.72 5.06 2.81
N LYS A 202 15.60 5.02 1.80
CA LYS A 202 16.71 5.97 1.62
C LYS A 202 16.26 7.29 1.00
N ILE A 203 15.16 7.26 0.24
CA ILE A 203 14.68 8.40 -0.56
C ILE A 203 13.56 9.15 0.19
N CYS A 204 12.61 8.41 0.75
CA CYS A 204 11.42 8.90 1.44
C CYS A 204 11.63 8.82 2.95
N ASN A 205 11.68 9.97 3.63
CA ASN A 205 11.83 10.04 5.09
C ASN A 205 10.80 10.96 5.78
N ASN A 206 9.77 11.39 5.04
CA ASN A 206 8.74 12.31 5.49
C ASN A 206 7.33 11.70 5.38
N LEU A 207 7.20 10.37 5.34
CA LEU A 207 5.89 9.74 5.29
C LEU A 207 5.09 10.02 6.57
N GLU A 208 3.85 10.46 6.38
CA GLU A 208 2.84 10.64 7.42
C GLU A 208 1.82 9.50 7.39
N PHE A 209 1.58 8.92 6.20
CA PHE A 209 0.64 7.84 5.97
C PHE A 209 1.31 6.74 5.15
N LEU A 210 1.37 5.53 5.71
CA LEU A 210 1.88 4.34 5.02
C LEU A 210 0.81 3.24 5.05
N THR A 211 0.44 2.76 3.87
CA THR A 211 -0.43 1.60 3.66
C THR A 211 0.37 0.50 2.99
N ALA A 212 0.46 -0.66 3.64
CA ALA A 212 1.03 -1.89 3.09
C ALA A 212 -0.09 -2.92 2.91
N ASP A 213 -0.39 -3.24 1.66
CA ASP A 213 -1.49 -4.11 1.27
C ASP A 213 -0.97 -5.38 0.61
N PHE A 214 -1.17 -6.52 1.27
CA PHE A 214 -0.73 -7.84 0.81
C PHE A 214 -1.85 -8.61 0.07
N GLU A 215 -2.92 -7.93 -0.37
CA GLU A 215 -3.94 -8.50 -1.25
C GLU A 215 -3.35 -9.12 -2.51
N GLY A 216 -3.86 -10.30 -2.93
CA GLY A 216 -3.41 -11.01 -4.14
C GLY A 216 -2.48 -12.21 -3.92
N THR A 217 -2.24 -12.63 -2.67
CA THR A 217 -1.58 -13.93 -2.44
C THR A 217 -2.54 -15.06 -2.81
N LEU A 218 -2.33 -15.67 -3.99
CA LEU A 218 -2.82 -17.02 -4.23
C LEU A 218 -2.32 -17.87 -3.07
N TRP A 219 -3.23 -18.63 -2.45
CA TRP A 219 -3.05 -19.41 -1.23
C TRP A 219 -1.97 -20.53 -1.32
N HIS A 220 -1.08 -20.46 -2.32
CA HIS A 220 -0.17 -21.51 -2.73
C HIS A 220 1.27 -21.02 -2.95
N GLU A 221 1.58 -19.72 -2.83
CA GLU A 221 2.99 -19.31 -2.88
C GLU A 221 3.72 -19.66 -1.58
N PRO A 222 4.89 -20.32 -1.66
CA PRO A 222 5.59 -20.84 -0.50
C PRO A 222 6.06 -19.69 0.41
N TYR A 223 5.79 -19.84 1.71
CA TYR A 223 6.02 -18.89 2.82
C TYR A 223 7.45 -18.30 2.97
N PHE A 224 8.39 -18.59 2.09
CA PHE A 224 9.82 -18.31 2.31
C PHE A 224 10.25 -16.85 2.03
N ASP A 225 9.53 -16.10 1.18
CA ASP A 225 9.92 -14.71 0.85
C ASP A 225 9.30 -13.62 1.74
N HIS A 226 8.50 -13.99 2.75
CA HIS A 226 7.84 -13.00 3.61
C HIS A 226 8.77 -12.36 4.65
N ILE A 227 9.86 -13.02 5.04
CA ILE A 227 10.76 -12.52 6.08
C ILE A 227 11.50 -11.27 5.60
N GLN A 228 12.13 -11.33 4.41
CA GLN A 228 12.88 -10.17 3.88
C GLN A 228 11.95 -8.98 3.63
N CYS A 229 10.78 -9.21 3.05
CA CYS A 229 9.76 -8.17 2.88
C CYS A 229 9.37 -7.53 4.23
N SER A 230 9.18 -8.35 5.27
CA SER A 230 8.89 -7.87 6.62
C SER A 230 10.02 -7.04 7.22
N ILE A 231 11.29 -7.44 7.00
CA ILE A 231 12.47 -6.69 7.42
C ILE A 231 12.53 -5.35 6.68
N ASP A 232 12.39 -5.37 5.35
CA ASP A 232 12.51 -4.16 4.53
C ASP A 232 11.37 -3.17 4.79
N LEU A 233 10.15 -3.67 5.03
CA LEU A 233 9.03 -2.84 5.50
C LEU A 233 9.36 -2.21 6.86
N GLY A 234 9.97 -2.98 7.77
CA GLY A 234 10.46 -2.45 9.03
C GLY A 234 11.52 -1.36 8.87
N ILE A 235 12.45 -1.51 7.92
CA ILE A 235 13.45 -0.48 7.58
C ILE A 235 12.76 0.78 7.05
N LEU A 236 11.80 0.63 6.13
CA LEU A 236 11.04 1.75 5.59
C LEU A 236 10.28 2.50 6.68
N ILE A 237 9.62 1.80 7.61
CA ILE A 237 8.92 2.43 8.74
C ILE A 237 9.92 3.20 9.61
N SER A 238 11.03 2.57 9.99
CA SER A 238 12.02 3.18 10.88
C SER A 238 12.74 4.39 10.28
N SER A 239 12.82 4.49 8.95
CA SER A 239 13.49 5.62 8.30
C SER A 239 12.66 6.91 8.27
N GLN A 240 11.38 6.85 8.63
CA GLN A 240 10.49 8.01 8.63
C GLN A 240 10.76 8.93 9.83
N LYS A 241 10.42 10.21 9.70
CA LYS A 241 10.56 11.19 10.80
C LYS A 241 9.28 11.43 11.60
N ASN A 242 8.11 11.28 10.96
CA ASN A 242 6.84 11.68 11.55
C ASN A 242 5.68 10.81 11.03
N LEU A 243 5.83 9.48 11.12
CA LEU A 243 4.77 8.58 10.68
C LEU A 243 3.57 8.72 11.64
N GLN A 244 2.40 9.04 11.09
CA GLN A 244 1.18 9.31 11.86
C GLN A 244 0.14 8.19 11.73
N ASN A 245 0.10 7.55 10.55
CA ASN A 245 -0.88 6.53 10.21
C ASN A 245 -0.18 5.35 9.55
N PHE A 246 -0.37 4.17 10.14
CA PHE A 246 0.07 2.92 9.54
C PHE A 246 -1.13 2.00 9.31
N GLU A 247 -1.24 1.49 8.10
CA GLU A 247 -2.27 0.55 7.69
C GLU A 247 -1.61 -0.70 7.10
N LEU A 248 -1.99 -1.85 7.64
CA LEU A 248 -1.58 -3.15 7.12
C LEU A 248 -2.83 -3.93 6.73
N ILE A 249 -2.84 -4.47 5.52
CA ILE A 249 -3.99 -5.17 4.94
C ILE A 249 -3.53 -6.54 4.43
N LYS A 250 -4.33 -7.58 4.72
CA LYS A 250 -4.21 -8.93 4.16
C LYS A 250 -2.85 -9.61 4.35
N TYR A 251 -2.10 -9.19 5.36
CA TYR A 251 -0.81 -9.77 5.69
C TYR A 251 -0.98 -11.14 6.33
N LYS A 252 -0.47 -12.16 5.66
CA LYS A 252 -0.44 -13.54 6.16
C LYS A 252 1.00 -13.99 6.23
N GLY A 253 1.43 -14.47 7.40
CA GLY A 253 2.51 -15.44 7.44
C GLY A 253 3.95 -14.95 7.48
N CYS A 254 4.26 -13.94 8.31
CA CYS A 254 5.64 -13.85 8.83
C CYS A 254 5.66 -14.25 10.31
N ARG A 255 6.49 -15.23 10.63
CA ARG A 255 6.77 -15.65 12.02
C ARG A 255 7.32 -14.49 12.85
N ASP A 256 8.11 -13.63 12.22
CA ASP A 256 8.96 -12.68 12.94
C ASP A 256 8.51 -11.22 12.85
N ALA A 257 7.35 -10.91 12.23
CA ALA A 257 6.71 -9.60 12.11
C ALA A 257 7.64 -8.38 12.35
N CYS A 258 8.80 -8.33 11.67
CA CYS A 258 9.94 -7.49 12.08
C CYS A 258 9.62 -6.00 12.01
N TRP A 259 8.63 -5.63 11.20
CA TRP A 259 8.12 -4.27 11.09
C TRP A 259 7.40 -3.77 12.36
N LEU A 260 6.94 -4.67 13.24
CA LEU A 260 6.19 -4.31 14.43
C LEU A 260 7.03 -3.50 15.42
N ASP A 261 8.29 -3.90 15.63
CA ASP A 261 9.22 -3.16 16.48
C ASP A 261 9.58 -1.80 15.89
N SER A 262 9.65 -1.69 14.56
CA SER A 262 9.88 -0.43 13.88
C SER A 262 8.80 0.62 14.17
N LEU A 263 7.55 0.23 14.41
CA LEU A 263 6.49 1.18 14.78
C LEU A 263 6.76 1.88 16.13
N LYS A 264 7.54 1.27 17.03
CA LYS A 264 7.92 1.88 18.32
C LYS A 264 8.81 3.11 18.14
N THR A 265 9.52 3.21 17.02
CA THR A 265 10.30 4.43 16.68
C THR A 265 9.41 5.66 16.52
N HIS A 266 8.12 5.46 16.23
CA HIS A 266 7.11 6.50 16.02
C HIS A 266 6.16 6.69 17.20
N LYS A 267 6.56 6.31 18.42
CA LYS A 267 5.66 6.33 19.60
C LYS A 267 4.98 7.68 19.90
N ILE A 268 5.59 8.78 19.46
CA ILE A 268 5.12 10.15 19.70
C ILE A 268 4.23 10.66 18.57
N SER A 269 4.53 10.29 17.32
CA SER A 269 3.86 10.78 16.10
C SER A 269 2.69 9.89 15.68
N LEU A 270 2.81 8.57 15.90
CA LEU A 270 1.83 7.59 15.45
C LEU A 270 0.52 7.76 16.22
N SER A 271 -0.55 8.04 15.46
CA SER A 271 -1.88 8.38 15.99
C SER A 271 -2.94 7.34 15.64
N ARG A 272 -2.69 6.55 14.58
CA ARG A 272 -3.57 5.51 14.07
C ARG A 272 -2.78 4.32 13.57
N ILE A 273 -3.18 3.14 14.00
CA ILE A 273 -2.81 1.86 13.41
C ILE A 273 -4.11 1.18 12.97
N TYR A 274 -4.12 0.63 11.76
CA TYR A 274 -5.25 -0.12 11.25
C TYR A 274 -4.80 -1.45 10.65
N PHE A 275 -5.45 -2.53 11.08
CA PHE A 275 -5.17 -3.88 10.63
C PHE A 275 -6.44 -4.48 10.01
N ASN A 276 -6.34 -4.96 8.77
CA ASN A 276 -7.43 -5.64 8.09
C ASN A 276 -6.96 -7.03 7.63
N GLU A 277 -7.64 -8.09 8.06
CA GLU A 277 -7.35 -9.47 7.61
C GLU A 277 -5.88 -9.90 7.83
N ILE A 278 -5.36 -9.72 9.04
CA ILE A 278 -3.97 -10.08 9.39
C ILE A 278 -3.91 -11.44 10.08
N GLU A 279 -3.00 -12.30 9.62
CA GLU A 279 -2.72 -13.60 10.21
C GLU A 279 -1.24 -13.70 10.60
N PHE A 280 -0.99 -13.78 11.92
CA PHE A 280 0.34 -13.97 12.47
C PHE A 280 0.58 -15.45 12.73
N LEU A 281 1.63 -16.02 12.13
CA LEU A 281 2.03 -17.40 12.36
C LEU A 281 3.02 -17.46 13.52
N TYR A 282 2.53 -17.46 14.77
CA TYR A 282 3.39 -17.69 15.93
C TYR A 282 3.55 -19.21 16.18
N HIS A 283 4.78 -19.67 16.40
CA HIS A 283 5.05 -21.03 16.89
C HIS A 283 5.18 -21.12 18.41
N ASP A 284 5.31 -19.99 19.13
CA ASP A 284 5.55 -19.98 20.57
C ASP A 284 4.78 -18.84 21.26
N GLU A 285 3.72 -19.19 21.99
CA GLU A 285 2.92 -18.28 22.82
C GLU A 285 3.78 -17.44 23.79
N ASN A 286 4.97 -17.93 24.17
CA ASN A 286 5.82 -17.26 25.16
C ASN A 286 6.53 -16.03 24.61
N GLN A 287 6.84 -15.98 23.31
CA GLN A 287 7.43 -14.79 22.69
C GLN A 287 6.42 -13.65 22.59
N LEU A 288 5.17 -13.95 22.20
CA LEU A 288 4.10 -12.95 22.18
C LEU A 288 3.86 -12.37 23.59
N LYS A 289 3.82 -13.22 24.62
CA LYS A 289 3.71 -12.80 26.04
C LYS A 289 4.92 -11.99 26.51
N GLY A 290 6.11 -12.21 25.95
CA GLY A 290 7.33 -11.44 26.23
C GLY A 290 7.28 -10.03 25.66
N TYR A 291 6.77 -9.84 24.45
CA TYR A 291 6.58 -8.52 23.83
C TYR A 291 5.46 -7.70 24.51
N ILE A 292 4.50 -8.37 25.17
CA ILE A 292 3.37 -7.77 25.89
C ILE A 292 3.68 -7.55 27.40
N LYS A 293 4.78 -8.10 27.93
CA LYS A 293 5.15 -8.00 29.35
C LYS A 293 5.59 -6.60 29.82
N GLY A 294 5.46 -5.58 28.97
CA GLY A 294 5.70 -4.18 29.28
C GLY A 294 4.48 -3.43 29.85
N VAL A 295 3.32 -4.08 30.03
CA VAL A 295 2.09 -3.40 30.46
C VAL A 295 1.39 -4.04 31.66
N ASP A 296 0.95 -3.14 32.53
CA ASP A 296 0.22 -3.40 33.76
C ASP A 296 -1.25 -3.75 33.47
N ILE A 297 -1.50 -5.05 33.24
CA ILE A 297 -2.82 -5.63 32.92
C ILE A 297 -3.75 -5.65 34.15
N GLN A 298 -3.25 -5.41 35.37
CA GLN A 298 -4.02 -5.60 36.60
C GLN A 298 -4.93 -4.42 36.97
N LYS A 299 -4.75 -3.23 36.38
CA LYS A 299 -5.60 -2.06 36.65
C LYS A 299 -6.90 -1.99 35.84
N LEU A 300 -7.09 -2.84 34.83
CA LEU A 300 -8.33 -2.89 34.04
C LEU A 300 -9.27 -4.05 34.41
N LEU A 301 -8.85 -4.97 35.27
CA LEU A 301 -9.66 -6.12 35.69
C LEU A 301 -10.36 -5.94 37.05
N ASN A 302 -10.08 -4.88 37.81
CA ASN A 302 -10.74 -4.64 39.09
C ASN A 302 -11.94 -3.68 38.99
N LYS A 303 -13.01 -4.15 38.34
CA LYS A 303 -14.40 -3.79 38.69
C LYS A 303 -15.32 -5.00 38.53
N ARG A 304 -15.23 -5.92 39.51
CA ARG A 304 -16.34 -6.50 40.30
C ARG A 304 -15.94 -7.87 40.84
N SER A 305 -15.54 -7.86 42.10
CA SER A 305 -15.68 -9.00 43.02
C SER A 305 -17.15 -9.08 43.47
N ILE A 306 -17.69 -10.30 43.59
CA ILE A 306 -18.29 -10.83 44.84
C ILE A 306 -18.53 -12.36 44.65
N HIS A 307 -18.01 -13.11 45.63
CA HIS A 307 -18.29 -14.47 46.18
C HIS A 307 -19.45 -15.33 45.61
N ASN A 308 -19.47 -16.68 45.67
CA ASN A 308 -18.89 -17.62 46.63
C ASN A 308 -18.89 -19.09 46.14
N ASN A 309 -18.13 -19.92 46.86
CA ASN A 309 -18.03 -21.40 46.85
C ASN A 309 -19.36 -22.20 46.84
N ASN A 310 -19.36 -23.38 46.18
CA ASN A 310 -19.42 -24.72 46.81
C ASN A 310 -19.84 -25.85 45.84
N GLY A 311 -19.09 -26.98 45.89
CA GLY A 311 -19.69 -28.33 45.99
C GLY A 311 -19.69 -29.26 44.77
N ASN A 312 -18.71 -30.18 44.74
CA ASN A 312 -18.76 -31.63 44.41
C ASN A 312 -19.56 -32.15 43.20
N ASN A 313 -18.90 -32.85 42.26
CA ASN A 313 -18.72 -34.33 42.31
C ASN A 313 -18.05 -34.92 41.04
N LYS A 314 -17.01 -35.74 41.29
CA LYS A 314 -16.62 -37.06 40.74
C LYS A 314 -16.76 -37.43 39.23
N ASN A 315 -15.61 -37.91 38.73
CA ASN A 315 -15.36 -39.13 37.93
C ASN A 315 -15.84 -39.22 36.46
N ASN A 316 -14.92 -39.28 35.48
CA ASN A 316 -14.23 -40.52 35.02
C ASN A 316 -13.43 -40.30 33.72
N ASN A 317 -12.39 -41.13 33.57
CA ASN A 317 -11.51 -41.36 32.40
C ASN A 317 -12.28 -41.45 31.06
N SER A 318 -11.74 -41.05 29.90
CA SER A 318 -10.59 -41.67 29.22
C SER A 318 -10.39 -41.04 27.83
N ASN A 319 -9.20 -41.27 27.27
CA ASN A 319 -8.80 -41.17 25.85
C ASN A 319 -8.45 -39.80 25.26
N SER A 320 -7.15 -39.49 25.36
CA SER A 320 -6.41 -38.57 24.51
C SER A 320 -6.36 -39.07 23.06
N ASN A 321 -7.06 -38.38 22.17
CA ASN A 321 -6.76 -38.36 20.73
C ASN A 321 -6.16 -36.99 20.41
N SER A 322 -4.91 -37.00 19.95
CA SER A 322 -4.15 -35.83 19.53
C SER A 322 -4.68 -35.29 18.20
N ASN A 323 -5.57 -34.31 18.26
CA ASN A 323 -5.83 -33.39 17.16
C ASN A 323 -5.28 -32.03 17.58
N ASN A 324 -4.10 -31.67 17.08
CA ASN A 324 -3.54 -30.33 17.20
C ASN A 324 -4.37 -29.38 16.35
N VAL A 325 -5.40 -28.81 16.97
CA VAL A 325 -6.08 -27.62 16.46
C VAL A 325 -5.20 -26.43 16.83
N PHE A 326 -4.53 -25.84 15.84
CA PHE A 326 -3.80 -24.59 16.01
C PHE A 326 -4.81 -23.49 16.36
N GLN A 327 -4.69 -22.92 17.57
CA GLN A 327 -5.43 -21.72 17.94
C GLN A 327 -4.71 -20.50 17.37
N THR A 328 -5.37 -19.77 16.48
CA THR A 328 -4.90 -18.48 15.98
C THR A 328 -5.26 -17.40 17.00
N GLU A 329 -4.30 -17.00 17.84
CA GLU A 329 -4.46 -15.81 18.70
C GLU A 329 -4.11 -14.54 17.91
N THR A 330 -5.02 -13.56 17.95
CA THR A 330 -4.80 -12.22 17.40
C THR A 330 -3.91 -11.45 18.36
N PRO A 331 -2.76 -10.90 17.95
CA PRO A 331 -1.93 -10.11 18.86
C PRO A 331 -2.65 -8.81 19.21
N LEU A 332 -2.94 -8.63 20.50
CA LEU A 332 -3.31 -7.32 21.03
C LEU A 332 -2.05 -6.45 21.08
N LEU A 333 -2.05 -5.35 20.34
CA LEU A 333 -1.04 -4.31 20.50
C LEU A 333 -1.20 -3.68 21.87
N ASP A 334 -0.08 -3.61 22.57
CA ASP A 334 -0.02 -3.12 23.92
C ASP A 334 -0.20 -1.59 24.00
N ALA A 335 -0.86 -1.12 25.06
CA ALA A 335 -1.26 0.27 25.26
C ALA A 335 -0.11 1.19 25.73
N THR A 336 1.08 1.05 25.15
CA THR A 336 2.27 1.87 25.47
C THR A 336 2.39 3.16 24.65
N PHE A 337 1.40 3.45 23.80
CA PHE A 337 1.38 4.65 22.97
C PHE A 337 0.38 5.65 23.56
N PRO A 338 0.86 6.75 24.16
CA PRO A 338 0.00 7.69 24.90
C PRO A 338 -0.97 8.50 24.02
N LYS A 339 -0.95 8.34 22.68
CA LYS A 339 -1.72 9.16 21.73
C LYS A 339 -2.65 8.40 20.78
N PHE A 340 -2.82 7.09 20.90
CA PHE A 340 -3.72 6.40 19.97
C PHE A 340 -5.16 6.91 20.11
N LYS A 341 -5.67 7.50 19.03
CA LYS A 341 -7.08 7.88 18.93
C LYS A 341 -7.93 6.73 18.38
N TYR A 342 -7.33 5.81 17.64
CA TYR A 342 -8.05 4.71 16.99
C TYR A 342 -7.12 3.53 16.66
N VAL A 343 -7.50 2.35 17.13
CA VAL A 343 -7.00 1.06 16.65
C VAL A 343 -8.22 0.31 16.10
N GLY A 344 -8.21 0.01 14.80
CA GLY A 344 -9.33 -0.66 14.14
C GLY A 344 -8.93 -2.03 13.62
N PHE A 345 -9.82 -2.99 13.81
CA PHE A 345 -9.74 -4.34 13.24
C PHE A 345 -11.00 -4.60 12.43
N ARG A 346 -10.85 -5.13 11.22
CA ARG A 346 -11.96 -5.67 10.42
C ARG A 346 -11.58 -7.10 10.03
N SER A 347 -12.36 -8.08 10.48
CA SER A 347 -12.11 -9.50 10.18
C SER A 347 -12.90 -9.96 8.97
N GLY A 348 -12.24 -10.65 8.04
CA GLY A 348 -12.84 -11.55 7.07
C GLY A 348 -12.63 -13.02 7.49
N TYR A 349 -13.68 -13.82 7.33
CA TYR A 349 -13.76 -15.29 7.43
C TYR A 349 -13.71 -15.97 8.82
N LEU A 350 -14.94 -16.22 9.31
CA LEU A 350 -15.47 -17.50 9.84
C LEU A 350 -14.64 -18.29 10.88
N GLU A 351 -14.70 -17.88 12.15
CA GLU A 351 -14.84 -18.82 13.30
C GLU A 351 -15.31 -18.18 14.62
N TRP A 352 -15.85 -16.95 14.58
CA TRP A 352 -16.19 -16.22 15.81
C TRP A 352 -17.51 -16.68 16.49
N ARG A 353 -18.36 -17.46 15.80
CA ARG A 353 -19.73 -17.75 16.27
C ARG A 353 -19.88 -18.99 17.16
N GLU A 354 -18.94 -19.93 17.14
CA GLU A 354 -19.07 -21.17 17.94
C GLU A 354 -18.40 -21.05 19.33
N TRP A 355 -17.41 -20.17 19.50
CA TRP A 355 -16.79 -19.91 20.81
C TRP A 355 -17.71 -19.15 21.77
N VAL A 356 -18.52 -18.20 21.26
CA VAL A 356 -19.45 -17.40 22.07
C VAL A 356 -20.65 -18.23 22.56
N LYS A 357 -21.11 -19.22 21.78
CA LYS A 357 -22.22 -20.11 22.20
C LYS A 357 -21.84 -21.05 23.35
N HIS A 358 -20.60 -21.53 23.38
CA HIS A 358 -20.16 -22.48 24.41
C HIS A 358 -19.96 -21.84 25.81
N LYS A 359 -19.83 -20.51 25.91
CA LYS A 359 -19.78 -19.80 27.19
C LYS A 359 -21.14 -19.27 27.68
N TYR A 360 -22.10 -19.03 26.79
CA TYR A 360 -23.40 -18.45 27.18
C TYR A 360 -24.45 -19.46 27.67
N GLN A 361 -24.25 -20.77 27.49
CA GLN A 361 -25.13 -21.79 28.07
C GLN A 361 -24.80 -22.17 29.53
N LYS A 362 -23.72 -21.63 30.12
CA LYS A 362 -23.35 -21.90 31.53
C LYS A 362 -23.72 -20.80 32.52
N GLN A 363 -24.35 -19.69 32.11
CA GLN A 363 -24.65 -18.56 32.99
C GLN A 363 -26.14 -18.19 33.17
N ASN A 364 -27.08 -18.99 32.65
CA ASN A 364 -28.51 -18.82 32.96
C ASN A 364 -29.02 -19.96 33.85
N LYS A 365 -28.71 -19.88 35.15
CA LYS A 365 -29.51 -20.45 36.26
C LYS A 365 -28.87 -20.03 37.60
N ARG A 366 -29.25 -18.84 38.12
CA ARG A 366 -29.52 -18.59 39.56
C ARG A 366 -29.79 -17.11 39.87
N SER A 367 -31.08 -16.79 39.93
CA SER A 367 -31.80 -15.88 40.85
C SER A 367 -33.20 -15.77 40.21
N VAL A 368 -34.31 -16.10 40.86
CA VAL A 368 -34.97 -15.53 42.04
C VAL A 368 -35.80 -16.67 42.66
N ILE A 369 -35.90 -16.86 43.98
CA ILE A 369 -37.06 -16.45 44.80
C ILE A 369 -36.72 -16.78 46.27
N ILE A 370 -36.85 -15.78 47.16
CA ILE A 370 -37.27 -15.98 48.56
C ILE A 370 -38.52 -15.13 48.78
N LYS A 371 -39.53 -15.77 49.40
CA LYS A 371 -40.72 -15.33 50.16
C LYS A 371 -41.87 -16.26 49.73
N ARG A 372 -42.53 -17.01 50.60
CA ARG A 372 -42.83 -16.81 52.03
C ARG A 372 -42.40 -17.97 52.90
#